data_AF-A0A263BU43-F1
#
_entry.id   AF-A0A263BU43-F1
#
_cell.length_a   1.000
_cell.length_b   1.000
_cell.length_c   1.000
_cell.angle_alpha   90.00
_cell.angle_beta   90.00
_cell.angle_gamma   90.00
#
_symmetry.space_group_name_H-M   'P 1'
#
loop_
_entity.id
_entity.type
_entity.pdbx_description
1 polymer ?
#
loop_
_entity_poly.entity_id
_entity_poly.type
_entity_poly.pdbx_seq_one_letter_code
_entity_poly.pdbx_strand_id
1 'polypeptide(L)'
;MKQIEKFVDEVYQSASGNKKEIEELKKEMKNHLLESVHELKSEGKSEQEAIELAIERFGGEKEIRSVVGQLFKAQKVFAKWMLNFALVFLVLGSVIFATMMFIGDKNYEKSEEVAFNLLERLGESEVLTAEIKKEITTIVEENETIKRIEVFNLDNNPDALRGEPDFMYQKDIWISEVFGNGWDNSGTDEEHVWFVGIGTKIHDSLAFNIFLVGVSIYWVLFTLWAIINAHHRNRLNAGWIIAFAFFNVIGYLVYSLRGKNAALSDK
;
A
#
# COMPACT_ATOMS: atom_id res chain seq x y z
N MET A 1 -0.65 -34.52 40.77
CA MET A 1 -0.91 -34.25 39.32
C MET A 1 -2.19 -33.46 38.97
N LYS A 2 -3.40 -33.80 39.48
CA LYS A 2 -4.66 -33.09 39.14
C LYS A 2 -4.66 -31.57 39.40
N GLN A 3 -3.85 -31.11 40.37
CA GLN A 3 -3.68 -29.69 40.66
C GLN A 3 -3.05 -28.91 39.49
N ILE A 4 -2.12 -29.52 38.74
CA ILE A 4 -1.54 -28.91 37.52
C ILE A 4 -2.59 -28.75 36.43
N GLU A 5 -3.43 -29.76 36.22
CA GLU A 5 -4.52 -29.68 35.23
C GLU A 5 -5.50 -28.56 35.57
N LYS A 6 -5.89 -28.49 36.85
CA LYS A 6 -6.77 -27.43 37.35
C LYS A 6 -6.15 -26.04 37.15
N PHE A 7 -4.88 -25.89 37.52
CA PHE A 7 -4.14 -24.63 37.34
C PHE A 7 -4.12 -24.19 35.87
N VAL A 8 -3.78 -25.10 34.95
CA VAL A 8 -3.75 -24.82 33.51
C VAL A 8 -5.13 -24.40 33.01
N ASP A 9 -6.20 -25.09 33.42
CA ASP A 9 -7.55 -24.70 33.03
C ASP A 9 -7.97 -23.32 33.59
N GLU A 10 -7.58 -22.99 34.83
CA GLU A 10 -7.85 -21.70 35.46
C GLU A 10 -7.11 -20.54 34.76
N VAL A 11 -5.85 -20.75 34.36
CA VAL A 11 -5.04 -19.78 33.60
C VAL A 11 -5.69 -19.43 32.26
N TYR A 12 -6.20 -20.43 31.54
CA TYR A 12 -6.83 -20.23 30.23
C TYR A 12 -8.34 -19.99 30.30
N GLN A 13 -8.96 -19.93 31.49
CA GLN A 13 -10.41 -19.78 31.63
C GLN A 13 -10.95 -18.52 30.94
N SER A 14 -10.16 -17.44 30.95
CA SER A 14 -10.47 -16.17 30.28
C SER A 14 -9.81 -16.00 28.91
N ALA A 15 -9.09 -17.01 28.41
CA ALA A 15 -8.51 -16.98 27.08
C ALA A 15 -9.63 -16.98 26.03
N SER A 16 -9.64 -15.96 25.19
CA SER A 16 -10.59 -15.84 24.09
C SER A 16 -9.86 -16.05 22.78
N GLY A 17 -10.28 -17.01 21.96
CA GLY A 17 -9.54 -17.36 20.75
C GLY A 17 -9.93 -18.69 20.16
N ASN A 18 -9.07 -19.22 19.29
CA ASN A 18 -9.25 -20.54 18.69
C ASN A 18 -9.12 -21.62 19.76
N LYS A 19 -10.12 -22.50 19.89
CA LYS A 19 -10.12 -23.58 20.88
C LYS A 19 -8.93 -24.52 20.71
N LYS A 20 -8.53 -24.85 19.48
CA LYS A 20 -7.41 -25.76 19.23
C LYS A 20 -6.08 -25.14 19.67
N GLU A 21 -5.87 -23.87 19.34
CA GLU A 21 -4.69 -23.10 19.76
C GLU A 21 -4.61 -23.02 21.30
N ILE A 22 -5.74 -22.73 21.96
CA ILE A 22 -5.83 -22.74 23.42
C ILE A 22 -5.46 -24.13 23.98
N GLU A 23 -5.99 -25.20 23.41
CA GLU A 23 -5.68 -26.57 23.88
C GLU A 23 -4.22 -26.99 23.60
N GLU A 24 -3.62 -26.56 22.49
CA GLU A 24 -2.19 -26.77 22.21
C GLU A 24 -1.31 -26.06 23.24
N LEU A 25 -1.60 -24.78 23.53
CA LEU A 25 -0.88 -24.00 24.54
C LEU A 25 -1.09 -24.54 25.96
N LYS A 26 -2.30 -25.00 26.30
CA LYS A 26 -2.57 -25.70 27.57
C LYS A 26 -1.72 -26.96 27.69
N LYS A 27 -1.60 -27.75 26.62
CA LYS A 27 -0.81 -28.97 26.63
C LYS A 27 0.68 -28.68 26.81
N GLU A 28 1.19 -27.66 26.12
CA GLU A 28 2.58 -27.21 26.25
C GLU A 28 2.88 -26.73 27.68
N MET A 29 2.04 -25.86 28.24
CA MET A 29 2.17 -25.40 29.62
C MET A 29 2.11 -26.56 30.62
N LYS A 30 1.16 -27.48 30.43
CA LYS A 30 1.04 -28.69 31.27
C LYS A 30 2.33 -29.50 31.23
N ASN A 31 2.90 -29.74 30.04
CA ASN A 31 4.14 -30.51 29.91
C ASN A 31 5.30 -29.86 30.68
N HIS A 32 5.51 -28.55 30.52
CA HIS A 32 6.58 -27.84 31.23
C HIS A 32 6.40 -27.84 32.75
N LEU A 33 5.16 -27.69 33.23
CA LEU A 33 4.87 -27.82 34.66
C LEU A 33 5.17 -29.24 35.17
N LEU A 34 4.82 -30.28 34.40
CA LEU A 34 5.10 -31.67 34.77
C LEU A 34 6.60 -31.99 34.77
N GLU A 35 7.36 -31.45 33.82
CA GLU A 35 8.82 -31.51 33.76
C GLU A 35 9.43 -30.87 35.01
N SER A 36 9.01 -29.65 35.35
CA SER A 36 9.49 -28.94 36.55
C SER A 36 9.15 -29.69 37.84
N VAL A 37 7.96 -30.29 37.94
CA VAL A 37 7.60 -31.16 39.06
C VAL A 37 8.52 -32.39 39.16
N HIS A 38 8.89 -33.00 38.03
CA HIS A 38 9.80 -34.16 38.02
C HIS A 38 11.22 -33.77 38.48
N GLU A 39 11.72 -32.64 38.00
CA GLU A 39 13.02 -32.10 38.44
C GLU A 39 13.02 -31.85 39.95
N LEU A 40 12.01 -31.16 40.48
CA LEU A 40 11.89 -30.88 41.91
C LEU A 40 11.79 -32.16 42.76
N LYS A 41 11.05 -33.17 42.28
CA LYS A 41 11.01 -34.49 42.94
C LYS A 41 12.38 -35.16 42.95
N SER A 42 13.18 -35.00 41.89
CA SER A 42 14.55 -35.52 41.84
C SER A 42 15.52 -34.81 42.80
N GLU A 43 15.23 -33.53 43.12
CA GLU A 43 15.93 -32.75 44.15
C GLU A 43 15.51 -33.11 45.59
N GLY A 44 14.63 -34.10 45.76
CA GLY A 44 14.17 -34.60 47.07
C GLY A 44 12.92 -33.91 47.61
N LYS A 45 12.22 -33.10 46.81
CA LYS A 45 10.94 -32.47 47.19
C LYS A 45 9.80 -33.49 47.20
N SER A 46 8.87 -33.33 48.15
CA SER A 46 7.62 -34.12 48.14
C SER A 46 6.77 -33.74 46.93
N GLU A 47 5.86 -34.61 46.46
CA GLU A 47 5.03 -34.29 45.28
C GLU A 47 4.20 -33.03 45.46
N GLN A 48 3.63 -32.81 46.64
CA GLN A 48 2.80 -31.64 46.93
C GLN A 48 3.65 -30.35 46.92
N GLU A 49 4.82 -30.38 47.57
CA GLU A 49 5.77 -29.26 47.59
C GLU A 49 6.33 -28.98 46.18
N ALA A 50 6.62 -30.02 45.40
CA ALA A 50 7.08 -29.89 44.02
C ALA A 50 6.03 -29.25 43.10
N ILE A 51 4.74 -29.57 43.27
CA ILE A 51 3.64 -28.97 42.50
C ILE A 51 3.47 -27.48 42.85
N GLU A 52 3.44 -27.15 44.13
CA GLU A 52 3.30 -25.76 44.59
C GLU A 52 4.47 -24.91 44.12
N LEU A 53 5.70 -25.41 44.29
CA LEU A 53 6.91 -24.71 43.86
C LEU A 53 7.01 -24.61 42.33
N ALA A 54 6.56 -25.61 41.57
CA ALA A 54 6.52 -25.53 40.11
C ALA A 54 5.55 -24.44 39.63
N ILE A 55 4.34 -24.35 40.22
CA ILE A 55 3.37 -23.30 39.91
C ILE A 55 3.91 -21.91 40.29
N GLU A 56 4.54 -21.79 41.45
CA GLU A 56 5.13 -20.55 41.92
C GLU A 56 6.28 -20.09 41.01
N ARG A 57 7.20 -21.00 40.65
CA ARG A 57 8.28 -20.75 39.68
C ARG A 57 7.76 -20.34 38.31
N PHE A 58 6.60 -20.86 37.90
CA PHE A 58 5.95 -20.49 36.66
C PHE A 58 5.34 -19.09 36.68
N GLY A 59 5.20 -18.46 37.86
CA GLY A 59 4.66 -17.10 38.04
C GLY A 59 3.33 -17.04 38.81
N GLY A 60 2.76 -18.18 39.20
CA GLY A 60 1.49 -18.24 39.92
C GLY A 60 0.25 -17.93 39.06
N GLU A 61 -0.93 -18.26 39.57
CA GLU A 61 -2.18 -18.30 38.77
C GLU A 61 -2.61 -16.92 38.28
N LYS A 62 -2.59 -15.91 39.16
CA LYS A 62 -3.06 -14.56 38.84
C LYS A 62 -2.20 -13.87 37.79
N GLU A 63 -0.89 -13.94 37.93
CA GLU A 63 0.07 -13.31 37.02
C GLU A 63 -0.05 -13.94 35.63
N ILE A 64 0.01 -15.27 35.57
CA ILE A 64 0.01 -15.99 34.29
C ILE A 64 -1.35 -15.89 33.60
N ARG A 65 -2.46 -15.94 34.32
CA ARG A 65 -3.79 -15.67 33.76
C ARG A 65 -3.87 -14.28 33.12
N SER A 66 -3.30 -13.26 33.77
CA SER A 66 -3.25 -11.89 33.24
C SER A 66 -2.45 -11.84 31.94
N VAL A 67 -1.24 -12.41 31.94
CA VAL A 67 -0.34 -12.44 30.77
C VAL A 67 -0.99 -13.16 29.59
N VAL A 68 -1.57 -14.35 29.81
CA VAL A 68 -2.26 -15.12 28.77
C VAL A 68 -3.46 -14.33 28.21
N GLY A 69 -4.27 -13.72 29.09
CA GLY A 69 -5.39 -12.88 28.66
C GLY A 69 -4.95 -11.69 27.79
N GLN A 70 -3.85 -11.03 28.16
CA GLN A 70 -3.28 -9.93 27.39
C GLN A 70 -2.74 -10.38 26.02
N LEU A 71 -2.10 -11.55 25.95
CA LEU A 71 -1.58 -12.13 24.71
C LEU A 71 -2.69 -12.30 23.66
N PHE A 72 -3.78 -12.99 24.00
CA PHE A 72 -4.90 -13.21 23.09
C PHE A 72 -5.59 -11.91 22.66
N LYS A 73 -5.71 -10.95 23.59
CA LYS A 73 -6.24 -9.62 23.29
C LYS A 73 -5.34 -8.89 22.29
N ALA A 74 -4.02 -8.93 22.51
CA ALA A 74 -3.03 -8.30 21.64
C ALA A 74 -3.06 -8.89 20.23
N GLN A 75 -3.12 -10.22 20.07
CA GLN A 75 -3.25 -10.88 18.76
C GLN A 75 -4.49 -10.40 17.99
N LYS A 76 -5.65 -10.33 18.65
CA LYS A 76 -6.90 -9.89 18.00
C LYS A 76 -6.85 -8.42 17.60
N VAL A 77 -6.29 -7.58 18.47
CA VAL A 77 -6.07 -6.16 18.18
C VAL A 77 -5.12 -6.03 17.00
N PHE A 78 -3.98 -6.71 17.02
CA PHE A 78 -2.99 -6.71 15.95
C PHE A 78 -3.60 -7.08 14.59
N ALA A 79 -4.38 -8.16 14.52
CA ALA A 79 -5.07 -8.53 13.29
C ALA A 79 -6.02 -7.43 12.78
N LYS A 80 -6.79 -6.78 13.68
CA LYS A 80 -7.69 -5.68 13.29
C LYS A 80 -6.92 -4.47 12.76
N TRP A 81 -5.82 -4.10 13.42
CA TRP A 81 -4.97 -2.99 12.97
C TRP A 81 -4.33 -3.29 11.62
N MET A 82 -3.90 -4.54 11.38
CA MET A 82 -3.35 -4.97 10.09
C MET A 82 -4.31 -4.67 8.92
N LEU A 83 -5.59 -5.05 9.06
CA LEU A 83 -6.59 -4.79 8.03
C LEU A 83 -6.85 -3.28 7.86
N ASN A 84 -6.94 -2.55 8.97
CA ASN A 84 -7.16 -1.10 8.91
C ASN A 84 -6.00 -0.39 8.19
N PHE A 85 -4.75 -0.73 8.51
CA PHE A 85 -3.59 -0.16 7.84
C PHE A 85 -3.56 -0.51 6.36
N ALA A 86 -3.86 -1.76 5.99
CA ALA A 86 -3.98 -2.16 4.58
C ALA A 86 -4.94 -1.22 3.83
N LEU A 87 -6.15 -1.04 4.37
CA LEU A 87 -7.17 -0.19 3.74
C LEU A 87 -6.75 1.28 3.68
N VAL A 88 -6.11 1.80 4.73
CA VAL A 88 -5.58 3.18 4.74
C VAL A 88 -4.57 3.39 3.62
N PHE A 89 -3.61 2.49 3.43
CA PHE A 89 -2.62 2.63 2.36
C PHE A 89 -3.24 2.53 0.97
N LEU A 90 -4.23 1.65 0.78
CA LEU A 90 -4.96 1.55 -0.49
C LEU A 90 -5.71 2.86 -0.80
N VAL A 91 -6.43 3.40 0.19
CA VAL A 91 -7.20 4.64 0.03
C VAL A 91 -6.28 5.83 -0.20
N LEU A 92 -5.23 6.00 0.61
CA LEU A 92 -4.27 7.09 0.44
C LEU A 92 -3.58 7.05 -0.92
N GLY A 93 -3.10 5.88 -1.34
CA GLY A 93 -2.49 5.71 -2.67
C GLY A 93 -3.46 6.05 -3.80
N SER A 94 -4.72 5.61 -3.69
CA SER A 94 -5.77 5.88 -4.69
C SER A 94 -6.16 7.36 -4.75
N VAL A 95 -6.28 8.03 -3.60
CA VAL A 95 -6.63 9.46 -3.53
C VAL A 95 -5.51 10.32 -4.10
N ILE A 96 -4.25 10.02 -3.74
CA ILE A 96 -3.10 10.74 -4.29
C ILE A 96 -3.03 10.55 -5.80
N PHE A 97 -3.18 9.33 -6.28
CA PHE A 97 -3.22 9.01 -7.70
C PHE A 97 -4.31 9.79 -8.43
N ALA A 98 -5.56 9.71 -7.96
CA ALA A 98 -6.68 10.41 -8.58
C ALA A 98 -6.49 11.94 -8.58
N THR A 99 -5.95 12.50 -7.49
CA THR A 99 -5.66 13.94 -7.41
C THR A 99 -4.57 14.35 -8.40
N MET A 100 -3.50 13.56 -8.53
CA MET A 100 -2.44 13.83 -9.49
C MET A 100 -2.91 13.71 -10.94
N MET A 101 -3.72 12.69 -11.27
CA MET A 101 -4.34 12.55 -12.59
C MET A 101 -5.24 13.76 -12.91
N PHE A 102 -6.08 14.19 -11.96
CA PHE A 102 -6.92 15.37 -12.15
C PHE A 102 -6.11 16.66 -12.37
N ILE A 103 -5.01 16.83 -11.65
CA ILE A 103 -4.08 17.95 -11.87
C ILE A 103 -3.41 17.82 -13.25
N GLY A 104 -3.02 16.61 -13.65
CA GLY A 104 -2.47 16.30 -14.98
C GLY A 104 -3.42 16.72 -16.10
N ASP A 105 -4.68 16.28 -16.05
CA ASP A 105 -5.71 16.64 -17.03
C ASP A 105 -5.91 18.15 -17.11
N LYS A 106 -5.97 18.85 -15.96
CA LYS A 106 -6.10 20.32 -15.93
C LYS A 106 -4.89 21.03 -16.52
N ASN A 107 -3.70 20.48 -16.30
CA ASN A 107 -2.47 21.02 -16.86
C ASN A 107 -2.40 20.79 -18.37
N TYR A 108 -2.91 19.65 -18.84
CA TYR A 108 -3.03 19.33 -20.25
C TYR A 108 -3.97 20.29 -20.97
N GLU A 109 -5.21 20.48 -20.46
CA GLU A 109 -6.18 21.45 -21.00
C GLU A 109 -5.56 22.87 -21.12
N LYS A 110 -4.86 23.32 -20.07
CA LYS A 110 -4.20 24.63 -20.06
C LYS A 110 -3.06 24.73 -21.08
N SER A 111 -2.35 23.63 -21.33
CA SER A 111 -1.24 23.58 -22.27
C SER A 111 -1.75 23.62 -23.70
N GLU A 112 -2.83 22.92 -23.99
CA GLU A 112 -3.54 22.97 -25.26
C GLU A 112 -4.08 24.38 -25.56
N GLU A 113 -4.70 25.03 -24.58
CA GLU A 113 -5.17 26.42 -24.71
C GLU A 113 -4.03 27.39 -25.04
N VAL A 114 -2.89 27.28 -24.33
CA VAL A 114 -1.72 28.13 -24.58
C VAL A 114 -1.15 27.88 -25.97
N ALA A 115 -1.03 26.62 -26.39
CA ALA A 115 -0.53 26.29 -27.71
C ALA A 115 -1.44 26.81 -28.82
N PHE A 116 -2.76 26.63 -28.67
CA PHE A 116 -3.75 27.12 -29.63
C PHE A 116 -3.68 28.65 -29.78
N ASN A 117 -3.66 29.38 -28.66
CA ASN A 117 -3.56 30.84 -28.69
C ASN A 117 -2.27 31.33 -29.36
N LEU A 118 -1.14 30.66 -29.10
CA LEU A 118 0.13 30.97 -29.77
C LEU A 118 0.07 30.66 -31.27
N LEU A 119 -0.56 29.54 -31.65
CA LEU A 119 -0.74 29.16 -33.06
C LEU A 119 -1.65 30.14 -33.81
N GLU A 120 -2.72 30.63 -33.21
CA GLU A 120 -3.59 31.66 -33.81
C GLU A 120 -2.79 32.94 -34.08
N ARG A 121 -2.02 33.41 -33.10
CA ARG A 121 -1.14 34.58 -33.25
C ARG A 121 -0.03 34.38 -34.29
N LEU A 122 0.48 33.16 -34.42
CA LEU A 122 1.48 32.79 -35.44
C LEU A 122 0.86 32.63 -36.82
N GLY A 123 -0.39 32.17 -36.93
CA GLY A 123 -1.13 32.08 -38.19
C GLY A 123 -1.39 33.44 -38.83
N GLU A 124 -1.45 34.50 -38.03
CA GLU A 124 -1.51 35.90 -38.50
C GLU A 124 -0.15 36.42 -39.02
N SER A 125 0.96 35.70 -38.81
CA SER A 125 2.31 36.16 -39.12
C SER A 125 3.23 35.07 -39.68
N GLU A 126 3.69 35.23 -40.93
CA GLU A 126 4.69 34.33 -41.54
C GLU A 126 6.06 34.35 -40.83
N VAL A 127 6.28 35.25 -39.85
CA VAL A 127 7.56 35.43 -39.17
C VAL A 127 7.39 35.48 -37.66
N LEU A 128 8.26 34.78 -36.93
CA LEU A 128 8.30 34.85 -35.47
C LEU A 128 8.79 36.22 -34.97
N THR A 129 7.84 37.07 -34.55
CA THR A 129 8.12 38.44 -34.10
C THR A 129 8.74 38.50 -32.70
N ALA A 130 9.41 39.62 -32.38
CA ALA A 130 9.96 39.86 -31.04
C ALA A 130 8.86 39.93 -29.95
N GLU A 131 7.64 40.31 -30.33
CA GLU A 131 6.49 40.37 -29.42
C GLU A 131 6.06 38.96 -28.97
N ILE A 132 5.93 38.03 -29.92
CA ILE A 132 5.56 36.63 -29.63
C ILE A 132 6.65 35.96 -28.79
N LYS A 133 7.94 36.19 -29.09
CA LYS A 133 9.05 35.68 -28.26
C LYS A 133 8.98 36.17 -26.80
N LYS A 134 8.61 37.44 -26.61
CA LYS A 134 8.44 38.03 -25.28
C LYS A 134 7.24 37.42 -24.54
N GLU A 135 6.12 37.24 -25.23
CA GLU A 135 4.94 36.56 -24.68
C GLU A 135 5.27 35.13 -24.23
N ILE A 136 5.93 34.33 -25.07
CA ILE A 136 6.36 32.97 -24.73
C ILE A 136 7.22 32.98 -23.46
N THR A 137 8.17 33.92 -23.38
CA THR A 137 9.03 34.09 -22.21
C THR A 137 8.20 34.40 -20.95
N THR A 138 7.24 35.32 -21.06
CA THR A 138 6.34 35.69 -19.97
C THR A 138 5.47 34.52 -19.52
N ILE A 139 4.89 33.76 -20.45
CA ILE A 139 4.07 32.58 -20.14
C ILE A 139 4.89 31.57 -19.31
N VAL A 140 6.10 31.24 -19.75
CA VAL A 140 6.94 30.26 -19.04
C VAL A 140 7.41 30.77 -17.68
N GLU A 141 7.65 32.08 -17.53
CA GLU A 141 8.09 32.65 -16.25
C GLU A 141 6.96 32.75 -15.21
N GLU A 142 5.79 33.19 -15.65
CA GLU A 142 4.62 33.43 -14.78
C GLU A 142 3.81 32.16 -14.52
N ASN A 143 3.91 31.13 -15.36
CA ASN A 143 3.14 29.90 -15.20
C ASN A 143 3.84 28.88 -14.28
N GLU A 144 3.11 28.43 -13.26
CA GLU A 144 3.62 27.43 -12.31
C GLU A 144 3.77 26.03 -12.92
N THR A 145 3.10 25.74 -14.02
CA THR A 145 2.98 24.41 -14.63
C THR A 145 3.76 24.29 -15.93
N ILE A 146 3.68 25.29 -16.81
CA ILE A 146 4.40 25.32 -18.09
C ILE A 146 5.85 25.70 -17.82
N LYS A 147 6.78 24.90 -18.33
CA LYS A 147 8.22 25.01 -18.04
C LYS A 147 9.09 25.18 -19.26
N ARG A 148 8.57 24.80 -20.42
CA ARG A 148 9.20 25.03 -21.70
C ARG A 148 8.13 25.27 -22.76
N ILE A 149 8.46 26.13 -23.71
CA ILE A 149 7.71 26.29 -24.94
C ILE A 149 8.71 26.24 -26.09
N GLU A 150 8.33 25.55 -27.15
CA GLU A 150 9.09 25.38 -28.38
C GLU A 150 8.23 25.76 -29.57
N VAL A 151 8.82 26.48 -30.52
CA VAL A 151 8.14 26.91 -31.74
C VAL A 151 8.94 26.43 -32.93
N PHE A 152 8.27 25.80 -33.88
CA PHE A 152 8.85 25.24 -35.08
C PHE A 152 8.12 25.76 -36.30
N ASN A 153 8.87 26.18 -37.31
CA ASN A 153 8.38 26.45 -38.65
C ASN A 153 8.46 25.15 -39.47
N LEU A 154 7.32 24.62 -39.87
CA LEU A 154 7.20 23.34 -40.58
C LEU A 154 7.72 23.39 -42.02
N ASP A 155 7.81 24.57 -42.66
CA ASP A 155 8.45 24.71 -43.98
C ASP A 155 9.98 24.51 -43.87
N ASN A 156 10.58 25.05 -42.82
CA ASN A 156 12.02 24.91 -42.56
C ASN A 156 12.35 23.57 -41.89
N ASN A 157 11.43 23.05 -41.09
CA ASN A 157 11.61 21.89 -40.25
C ASN A 157 10.37 20.96 -40.30
N PRO A 158 10.21 20.19 -41.40
CA PRO A 158 9.04 19.35 -41.62
C PRO A 158 8.93 18.16 -40.65
N ASP A 159 10.00 17.82 -39.93
CA ASP A 159 10.00 16.84 -38.84
C ASP A 159 10.21 17.55 -37.49
N ALA A 160 9.22 18.35 -37.08
CA ALA A 160 9.25 19.12 -35.83
C ALA A 160 9.50 18.25 -34.58
N LEU A 161 9.25 16.94 -34.64
CA LEU A 161 9.53 15.99 -33.55
C LEU A 161 11.02 15.67 -33.39
N ARG A 162 11.86 15.98 -34.39
CA ARG A 162 13.29 15.63 -34.41
C ARG A 162 14.23 16.76 -34.78
N GLY A 163 13.74 17.83 -35.41
CA GLY A 163 14.57 18.98 -35.73
C GLY A 163 14.73 19.96 -34.57
N GLU A 164 15.55 20.99 -34.77
CA GLU A 164 15.74 22.04 -33.77
C GLU A 164 14.61 23.09 -33.86
N PRO A 165 14.12 23.60 -32.72
CA PRO A 165 13.11 24.64 -32.71
C PRO A 165 13.67 25.98 -33.20
N ASP A 166 12.89 26.71 -34.02
CA ASP A 166 13.19 28.10 -34.41
C ASP A 166 13.26 29.03 -33.21
N PHE A 167 12.52 28.70 -32.15
CA PHE A 167 12.62 29.35 -30.85
C PHE A 167 12.25 28.42 -29.72
N MET A 168 13.04 28.47 -28.65
CA MET A 168 12.80 27.74 -27.42
C MET A 168 13.06 28.65 -26.24
N TYR A 169 12.17 28.59 -25.26
CA TYR A 169 12.43 29.15 -23.94
C TYR A 169 12.06 28.14 -22.86
N GLN A 170 12.96 27.96 -21.90
CA GLN A 170 12.82 27.00 -20.80
C GLN A 170 13.23 27.64 -19.49
N LYS A 171 12.41 27.42 -18.46
CA LYS A 171 12.74 27.77 -17.08
C LYS A 171 13.61 26.69 -16.47
N ASP A 172 14.75 27.08 -15.89
CA ASP A 172 15.62 26.14 -15.18
C ASP A 172 14.93 25.60 -13.93
N ILE A 173 14.83 24.27 -13.81
CA ILE A 173 14.28 23.60 -12.63
C ILE A 173 15.26 22.54 -12.17
N TRP A 174 15.84 22.76 -10.98
CA TRP A 174 16.81 21.88 -10.35
C TRP A 174 16.30 20.47 -10.02
N ILE A 175 14.97 20.25 -10.09
CA ILE A 175 14.29 19.00 -9.70
C ILE A 175 13.86 18.17 -10.94
N SER A 176 14.17 18.64 -12.16
CA SER A 176 13.64 18.09 -13.42
C SER A 176 14.12 16.68 -13.82
N GLU A 177 15.33 16.27 -13.44
CA GLU A 177 15.88 14.95 -13.83
C GLU A 177 15.28 13.77 -13.05
N VAL A 178 14.84 14.00 -11.81
CA VAL A 178 14.38 12.92 -10.91
C VAL A 178 12.90 12.59 -11.09
N PHE A 179 12.09 13.58 -11.48
CA PHE A 179 10.63 13.44 -11.53
C PHE A 179 10.06 13.33 -12.95
N GLY A 180 10.90 13.47 -13.97
CA GLY A 180 10.51 13.38 -15.38
C GLY A 180 9.78 14.64 -15.85
N ASN A 181 10.24 15.23 -16.95
CA ASN A 181 9.49 16.25 -17.68
C ASN A 181 8.73 15.57 -18.82
N GLY A 182 7.50 16.01 -19.05
CA GLY A 182 6.73 15.65 -20.23
C GLY A 182 6.82 16.69 -21.30
N TRP A 183 6.75 16.22 -22.53
CA TRP A 183 6.69 17.05 -23.72
C TRP A 183 5.34 16.76 -24.36
N ASP A 184 4.40 17.67 -24.14
CA ASP A 184 3.14 17.62 -24.84
C ASP A 184 3.27 18.47 -26.10
N ASN A 185 2.93 17.84 -27.20
CA ASN A 185 3.18 18.33 -28.54
C ASN A 185 1.82 18.69 -29.13
N SER A 186 1.64 19.97 -29.44
CA SER A 186 0.36 20.52 -29.89
C SER A 186 0.57 21.35 -31.16
N GLY A 187 -0.01 20.93 -32.26
CA GLY A 187 0.16 21.59 -33.55
C GLY A 187 -0.75 20.99 -34.60
N THR A 188 -0.81 21.66 -35.74
CA THR A 188 -2.05 21.75 -36.51
C THR A 188 -2.24 20.69 -37.58
N ASP A 189 -3.49 20.60 -38.02
CA ASP A 189 -3.94 20.04 -39.29
C ASP A 189 -3.45 20.90 -40.48
N GLU A 190 -3.50 20.37 -41.70
CA GLU A 190 -2.82 20.74 -42.97
C GLU A 190 -2.67 22.24 -43.39
N GLU A 191 -3.21 23.23 -42.66
CA GLU A 191 -3.26 24.65 -43.06
C GLU A 191 -2.24 25.59 -42.40
N HIS A 192 -1.56 25.22 -41.30
CA HIS A 192 -0.59 26.13 -40.65
C HIS A 192 0.87 25.68 -40.80
N VAL A 193 1.74 26.68 -41.02
CA VAL A 193 3.19 26.51 -41.16
C VAL A 193 3.93 26.37 -39.82
N TRP A 194 3.20 26.41 -38.70
CA TRP A 194 3.79 26.50 -37.37
C TRP A 194 3.34 25.34 -36.47
N PHE A 195 4.25 24.89 -35.61
CA PHE A 195 4.01 23.86 -34.61
C PHE A 195 4.53 24.35 -33.24
N VAL A 196 3.78 24.08 -32.15
CA VAL A 196 4.11 24.58 -30.80
C VAL A 196 4.18 23.43 -29.79
N GLY A 197 5.39 23.14 -29.33
CA GLY A 197 5.62 22.19 -28.23
C GLY A 197 5.47 22.86 -26.87
N ILE A 198 4.71 22.25 -25.95
CA ILE A 198 4.56 22.72 -24.56
C ILE A 198 5.13 21.67 -23.60
N GLY A 199 6.17 22.04 -22.86
CA GLY A 199 6.75 21.23 -21.80
C GLY A 199 6.08 21.53 -20.46
N THR A 200 5.45 20.52 -19.86
CA THR A 200 4.81 20.60 -18.53
C THR A 200 5.50 19.71 -17.50
N LYS A 201 5.18 19.92 -16.23
CA LYS A 201 5.60 19.02 -15.15
C LYS A 201 4.71 17.76 -15.17
N ILE A 202 5.27 16.62 -15.60
CA ILE A 202 4.56 15.34 -15.52
C ILE A 202 4.45 14.90 -14.07
N HIS A 203 3.24 14.48 -13.69
CA HIS A 203 2.96 13.85 -12.41
C HIS A 203 2.57 12.37 -12.53
N ASP A 204 2.26 11.89 -13.74
CA ASP A 204 1.59 10.60 -13.96
C ASP A 204 2.45 9.40 -13.57
N SER A 205 3.73 9.41 -13.96
CA SER A 205 4.66 8.33 -13.60
C SER A 205 4.85 8.24 -12.09
N LEU A 206 5.01 9.38 -11.42
CA LEU A 206 5.10 9.47 -9.97
C LEU A 206 3.80 9.02 -9.30
N ALA A 207 2.66 9.47 -9.81
CA ALA A 207 1.33 9.12 -9.32
C ALA A 207 1.13 7.60 -9.38
N PHE A 208 1.45 7.00 -10.53
CA PHE A 208 1.34 5.57 -10.75
C PHE A 208 2.27 4.79 -9.82
N ASN A 209 3.50 5.25 -9.63
CA ASN A 209 4.44 4.63 -8.69
C ASN A 209 3.91 4.69 -7.24
N ILE A 210 3.39 5.85 -6.80
CA ILE A 210 2.78 5.99 -5.46
C ILE A 210 1.59 5.04 -5.31
N PHE A 211 0.74 4.93 -6.34
CA PHE A 211 -0.38 4.00 -6.35
C PHE A 211 0.10 2.55 -6.20
N LEU A 212 1.09 2.13 -6.98
CA LEU A 212 1.66 0.77 -6.92
C LEU A 212 2.24 0.46 -5.55
N VAL A 213 2.92 1.42 -4.91
CA VAL A 213 3.43 1.26 -3.54
C VAL A 213 2.26 1.06 -2.56
N GLY A 214 1.21 1.88 -2.65
CA GLY A 214 0.02 1.75 -1.82
C GLY A 214 -0.67 0.38 -1.99
N VAL A 215 -0.84 -0.07 -3.24
CA VAL A 215 -1.40 -1.39 -3.57
C VAL A 215 -0.51 -2.52 -3.06
N SER A 216 0.81 -2.40 -3.17
CA SER A 216 1.77 -3.42 -2.70
C SER A 216 1.73 -3.58 -1.18
N ILE A 217 1.71 -2.47 -0.45
CA ILE A 217 1.57 -2.47 1.02
C ILE A 217 0.23 -3.10 1.41
N TYR A 218 -0.86 -2.67 0.78
CA TYR A 218 -2.18 -3.26 0.98
C TYR A 218 -2.16 -4.78 0.75
N TRP A 219 -1.55 -5.22 -0.36
CA TRP A 219 -1.53 -6.62 -0.76
C TRP A 219 -0.88 -7.51 0.30
N VAL A 220 0.29 -7.09 0.80
CA VAL A 220 1.03 -7.81 1.83
C VAL A 220 0.26 -7.83 3.15
N LEU A 221 -0.19 -6.66 3.65
CA LEU A 221 -0.88 -6.56 4.93
C LEU A 221 -2.21 -7.33 4.92
N PHE A 222 -2.97 -7.26 3.83
CA PHE A 222 -4.20 -8.03 3.67
C PHE A 222 -3.93 -9.53 3.65
N THR A 223 -2.87 -9.98 2.95
CA THR A 223 -2.48 -11.39 2.92
C THR A 223 -2.15 -11.90 4.32
N LEU A 224 -1.34 -11.15 5.08
CA LEU A 224 -1.02 -11.49 6.47
C LEU A 224 -2.27 -11.55 7.35
N TRP A 225 -3.15 -10.55 7.23
CA TRP A 225 -4.43 -10.55 7.94
C TRP A 225 -5.29 -11.77 7.59
N ALA A 226 -5.40 -12.13 6.31
CA ALA A 226 -6.17 -13.26 5.84
C ALA A 226 -5.63 -14.59 6.39
N ILE A 227 -4.31 -14.75 6.41
CA ILE A 227 -3.63 -15.91 7.01
C ILE A 227 -3.95 -16.01 8.51
N ILE A 228 -3.77 -14.92 9.26
CA ILE A 228 -4.05 -14.89 10.71
C ILE A 228 -5.52 -15.24 10.98
N ASN A 229 -6.45 -14.64 10.24
CA ASN A 229 -7.87 -14.91 10.43
C ASN A 229 -8.27 -16.33 9.97
N ALA A 230 -7.62 -16.90 8.97
CA ALA A 230 -7.83 -18.30 8.59
C ALA A 230 -7.25 -19.29 9.62
N HIS A 231 -6.11 -18.94 10.22
CA HIS A 231 -5.48 -19.68 11.31
C HIS A 231 -6.37 -19.72 12.55
N HIS A 232 -6.92 -18.58 12.98
CA HIS A 232 -7.86 -18.52 14.11
C HIS A 232 -9.17 -19.29 13.86
N ARG A 233 -9.53 -19.55 12.60
CA ARG A 233 -10.69 -20.39 12.24
C ARG A 233 -10.34 -21.87 12.07
N ASN A 234 -9.09 -22.25 12.33
CA ASN A 234 -8.56 -23.61 12.20
C ASN A 234 -8.76 -24.23 10.80
N ARG A 235 -8.76 -23.39 9.77
CA ARG A 235 -8.99 -23.79 8.36
C ARG A 235 -7.83 -23.39 7.45
N LEU A 236 -6.72 -22.90 8.02
CA LEU A 236 -5.53 -22.56 7.26
C LEU A 236 -4.83 -23.83 6.77
N ASN A 237 -4.51 -23.86 5.48
CA ASN A 237 -3.65 -24.85 4.85
C ASN A 237 -2.82 -24.17 3.75
N ALA A 238 -1.83 -24.88 3.20
CA ALA A 238 -0.96 -24.33 2.17
C ALA A 238 -1.72 -23.79 0.95
N GLY A 239 -2.81 -24.46 0.55
CA GLY A 239 -3.65 -24.01 -0.56
C GLY A 239 -4.29 -22.64 -0.32
N TRP A 240 -4.74 -22.37 0.91
CA TRP A 240 -5.28 -21.05 1.27
C TRP A 240 -4.21 -19.98 1.36
N ILE A 241 -2.99 -20.31 1.83
CA ILE A 241 -1.87 -19.36 1.83
C ILE A 241 -1.58 -18.91 0.39
N ILE A 242 -1.49 -19.86 -0.54
CA ILE A 242 -1.30 -19.57 -1.97
C ILE A 242 -2.48 -18.76 -2.51
N ALA A 243 -3.72 -19.14 -2.18
CA ALA A 243 -4.90 -18.42 -2.64
C ALA A 243 -4.93 -16.95 -2.17
N PHE A 244 -4.57 -16.68 -0.91
CA PHE A 244 -4.50 -15.31 -0.39
C PHE A 244 -3.34 -14.52 -1.01
N ALA A 245 -2.18 -15.16 -1.21
CA ALA A 245 -1.01 -14.49 -1.78
C ALA A 245 -1.20 -14.08 -3.25
N PHE A 246 -1.86 -14.91 -4.07
CA PHE A 246 -2.01 -14.65 -5.50
C PHE A 246 -3.35 -14.02 -5.89
N PHE A 247 -4.42 -14.29 -5.14
CA PHE A 247 -5.77 -13.80 -5.46
C PHE A 247 -6.34 -12.84 -4.41
N ASN A 248 -5.59 -12.55 -3.33
CA ASN A 248 -5.90 -11.55 -2.31
C ASN A 248 -7.38 -11.60 -1.85
N VAL A 249 -8.12 -10.50 -2.01
CA VAL A 249 -9.56 -10.40 -1.68
C VAL A 249 -10.37 -11.54 -2.30
N ILE A 250 -10.15 -11.88 -3.57
CA ILE A 250 -10.88 -12.94 -4.26
C ILE A 250 -10.59 -14.30 -3.60
N GLY A 251 -9.33 -14.59 -3.30
CA GLY A 251 -8.92 -15.79 -2.58
C GLY A 251 -9.59 -15.89 -1.20
N TYR A 252 -9.66 -14.77 -0.48
CA TYR A 252 -10.33 -14.69 0.82
C TYR A 252 -11.86 -14.84 0.73
N LEU A 253 -12.50 -14.29 -0.30
CA LEU A 253 -13.94 -14.46 -0.53
C LEU A 253 -14.29 -15.92 -0.77
N VAL A 254 -13.53 -16.63 -1.62
CA VAL A 254 -13.71 -18.07 -1.87
C VAL A 254 -13.52 -18.88 -0.58
N TYR A 255 -12.51 -18.55 0.23
CA TYR A 255 -12.29 -19.15 1.55
C TYR A 255 -13.48 -18.98 2.50
N SER A 256 -14.05 -17.77 2.53
CA SER A 256 -15.19 -17.41 3.37
C SER A 256 -16.45 -18.16 2.94
N LEU A 257 -16.75 -18.19 1.64
CA LEU A 257 -17.92 -18.89 1.08
C LEU A 257 -17.86 -20.39 1.34
N ARG A 258 -16.72 -21.04 1.11
CA ARG A 258 -16.55 -22.48 1.38
C ARG A 258 -16.74 -22.80 2.87
N GLY A 259 -16.42 -21.85 3.76
CA GLY A 259 -16.64 -22.00 5.20
C GLY A 259 -18.10 -21.94 5.61
N LYS A 260 -18.88 -21.06 4.98
CA LYS A 260 -20.32 -20.96 5.23
C LYS A 260 -21.05 -22.21 4.77
N ASN A 261 -20.69 -22.75 3.61
CA ASN A 261 -21.34 -23.94 3.05
C ASN A 261 -21.08 -25.20 3.89
N ALA A 262 -19.86 -25.38 4.42
CA ALA A 262 -19.56 -26.49 5.33
C ALA A 262 -20.35 -26.41 6.65
N ALA A 263 -20.56 -25.22 7.19
CA ALA A 263 -21.36 -25.03 8.41
C ALA A 263 -22.87 -25.25 8.22
N LEU A 264 -23.35 -25.21 6.98
CA LEU A 264 -24.74 -25.47 6.62
C LEU A 264 -25.01 -26.94 6.27
N SER A 265 -23.99 -27.71 5.86
CA SER A 265 -24.12 -29.15 5.57
C SER A 265 -24.06 -30.05 6.81
N ASP A 266 -23.54 -29.54 7.92
CA ASP A 266 -23.42 -30.27 9.20
C ASP A 266 -24.62 -30.03 10.15
N LYS A 267 -25.69 -29.39 9.65
CA LYS A 267 -26.99 -29.22 10.36
C LYS A 267 -28.07 -30.03 9.67
#